data_AF-A0A538H194-F1
#
_entry.id   AF-A0A538H194-F1
#
_cell.length_a   1.000
_cell.length_b   1.000
_cell.length_c   1.000
_cell.angle_alpha   90.00
_cell.angle_beta   90.00
_cell.angle_gamma   90.00
#
_symmetry.space_group_name_H-M   'P 1'
#
loop_
_entity.id
_entity.type
_entity.pdbx_description
1 polymer ?
#
loop_
_entity_poly.entity_id
_entity_poly.type
_entity_poly.pdbx_seq_one_letter_code
_entity_poly.pdbx_strand_id
1 'polypeptide(L)'
;MDAEAAARAWVDAWDRAWRARDESELAPVYADDVVYRSHPDREPQPPLDYARSAFADEADDLELWWGEPLVAGNRAAVEWWAALTESGEPVTLAGASWLTFGDDDRVVEQHDYWTVTPGRASPWKGWGASSAE
;
A
#
# COMPACT_ATOMS: atom_id res chain seq x y z
N MET A 1 10.94 -1.21 -18.70
CA MET A 1 10.00 -1.29 -17.58
C MET A 1 9.55 -2.73 -17.40
N ASP A 2 9.72 -3.24 -16.19
CA ASP A 2 9.28 -4.54 -15.69
C ASP A 2 8.26 -4.28 -14.58
N ALA A 3 6.99 -4.17 -14.96
CA ALA A 3 5.91 -3.83 -14.03
C ALA A 3 5.72 -4.88 -12.92
N GLU A 4 6.13 -6.13 -13.15
CA GLU A 4 6.05 -7.16 -12.11
C GLU A 4 7.15 -6.97 -11.07
N ALA A 5 8.39 -6.72 -11.50
CA ALA A 5 9.46 -6.34 -10.58
C ALA A 5 9.15 -5.02 -9.85
N ALA A 6 8.59 -4.02 -10.56
CA ALA A 6 8.22 -2.73 -9.99
C ALA A 6 7.10 -2.86 -8.94
N ALA A 7 6.08 -3.67 -9.21
CA ALA A 7 5.01 -3.92 -8.24
C ALA A 7 5.51 -4.64 -6.98
N ARG A 8 6.43 -5.61 -7.13
CA ARG A 8 7.07 -6.28 -5.98
C ARG A 8 7.95 -5.30 -5.19
N ALA A 9 8.71 -4.45 -5.86
CA ALA A 9 9.50 -3.41 -5.20
C ALA A 9 8.61 -2.43 -4.41
N TRP A 10 7.45 -2.06 -4.96
CA TRP A 10 6.46 -1.24 -4.26
C TRP A 10 5.91 -1.94 -3.01
N VAL A 11 5.55 -3.24 -3.10
CA VAL A 11 5.12 -4.04 -1.93
C VAL A 11 6.21 -4.06 -0.86
N ASP A 12 7.44 -4.37 -1.25
CA ASP A 12 8.56 -4.46 -0.32
C ASP A 12 8.86 -3.12 0.36
N ALA A 13 8.75 -2.00 -0.38
CA ALA A 13 8.94 -0.67 0.17
C ALA A 13 7.86 -0.31 1.20
N TRP A 14 6.58 -0.57 0.90
CA TRP A 14 5.50 -0.32 1.85
C TRP A 14 5.53 -1.25 3.06
N ASP A 15 5.89 -2.52 2.88
CA ASP A 15 6.04 -3.45 4.01
C ASP A 15 7.13 -2.95 4.99
N ARG A 16 8.28 -2.53 4.47
CA ARG A 16 9.36 -1.95 5.30
C ARG A 16 8.94 -0.63 5.93
N ALA A 17 8.40 0.30 5.14
CA ALA A 17 8.01 1.63 5.59
C ALA A 17 7.00 1.56 6.73
N TRP A 18 5.95 0.75 6.58
CA TRP A 18 4.86 0.67 7.56
C TRP A 18 5.30 -0.02 8.85
N ARG A 19 6.04 -1.13 8.75
CA ARG A 19 6.57 -1.84 9.93
C ARG A 19 7.61 -1.02 10.69
N ALA A 20 8.46 -0.28 9.99
CA ALA A 20 9.49 0.55 10.60
C ALA A 20 9.01 1.95 11.00
N ARG A 21 7.82 2.35 10.53
CA ARG A 21 7.33 3.74 10.54
C ARG A 21 8.33 4.73 9.98
N ASP A 22 8.91 4.36 8.84
CA ASP A 22 9.89 5.18 8.15
C ASP A 22 9.40 5.43 6.72
N GLU A 23 8.84 6.61 6.46
CA GLU A 23 8.35 6.97 5.14
C GLU A 23 9.47 7.06 4.09
N SER A 24 10.73 7.23 4.51
CA SER A 24 11.84 7.39 3.57
C SER A 24 12.12 6.13 2.75
N GLU A 25 11.70 4.96 3.25
CA GLU A 25 11.72 3.68 2.52
C GLU A 25 10.88 3.71 1.24
N LEU A 26 9.91 4.64 1.13
CA LEU A 26 9.07 4.81 -0.05
C LEU A 26 9.73 5.64 -1.15
N ALA A 27 10.75 6.45 -0.84
CA ALA A 27 11.36 7.36 -1.81
C ALA A 27 11.83 6.66 -3.11
N PRO A 28 12.42 5.45 -3.07
CA PRO A 28 12.91 4.79 -4.28
C PRO A 28 11.82 4.34 -5.27
N VAL A 29 10.58 4.12 -4.81
CA VAL A 29 9.52 3.52 -5.64
C VAL A 29 8.59 4.55 -6.29
N TYR A 30 8.71 5.83 -5.93
CA TYR A 30 7.90 6.91 -6.49
C TYR A 30 8.70 7.82 -7.41
N ALA A 31 8.08 8.24 -8.52
CA ALA A 31 8.60 9.31 -9.35
C ALA A 31 8.44 10.67 -8.64
N ASP A 32 9.29 11.62 -8.99
CA ASP A 32 9.32 12.95 -8.35
C ASP A 32 8.00 13.73 -8.59
N ASP A 33 7.30 13.44 -9.69
CA ASP A 33 6.04 14.07 -10.12
C ASP A 33 4.83 13.13 -9.98
N VAL A 34 4.90 12.12 -9.12
CA VAL A 34 3.81 11.16 -8.88
C VAL A 34 2.49 11.86 -8.52
N VAL A 35 1.40 11.40 -9.13
CA VAL A 35 0.04 11.72 -8.68
C VAL A 35 -0.44 10.63 -7.72
N TYR A 36 -0.43 10.92 -6.42
CA TYR A 36 -0.82 9.98 -5.37
C TYR A 36 -2.13 10.40 -4.68
N ARG A 37 -3.11 9.49 -4.60
CA ARG A 37 -4.36 9.67 -3.83
C ARG A 37 -4.53 8.53 -2.83
N SER A 38 -4.52 8.86 -1.54
CA SER A 38 -4.72 7.87 -0.46
C SER A 38 -6.13 7.30 -0.39
N HIS A 39 -7.14 7.90 -1.02
CA HIS A 39 -8.52 7.40 -1.05
C HIS A 39 -9.26 8.06 -2.24
N PRO A 40 -10.29 7.44 -2.87
CA PRO A 40 -10.96 7.97 -4.07
C PRO A 40 -11.61 9.34 -3.92
N ASP A 41 -11.96 9.76 -2.70
CA ASP A 41 -12.61 11.04 -2.40
C ASP A 41 -11.65 12.12 -1.88
N ARG A 42 -10.33 11.83 -1.84
CA ARG A 42 -9.29 12.76 -1.39
C ARG A 42 -8.56 13.39 -2.57
N GLU A 43 -8.06 14.60 -2.34
CA GLU A 43 -7.18 15.28 -3.29
C GLU A 43 -5.78 14.64 -3.35
N PRO A 44 -5.01 14.84 -4.43
CA PRO A 44 -3.66 14.33 -4.50
C PRO A 44 -2.76 14.99 -3.46
N GLN A 45 -1.81 14.21 -2.94
CA GLN A 45 -0.82 14.69 -1.97
C GLN A 45 0.49 13.89 -2.11
N PRO A 46 1.63 14.39 -1.62
CA PRO A 46 2.87 13.61 -1.66
C PRO A 46 2.76 12.30 -0.87
N PRO A 47 3.22 11.16 -1.42
CA PRO A 47 3.06 9.86 -0.75
C PRO A 47 3.84 9.76 0.56
N LEU A 48 5.02 10.37 0.65
CA LEU A 48 5.85 10.36 1.86
C LEU A 48 5.20 11.18 2.99
N ASP A 49 4.62 12.33 2.66
CA ASP A 49 3.91 13.15 3.65
C ASP A 49 2.67 12.43 4.18
N TYR A 50 1.94 11.73 3.29
CA TYR A 50 0.84 10.87 3.70
C TYR A 50 1.31 9.75 4.63
N ALA A 51 2.33 8.99 4.23
CA ALA A 51 2.84 7.86 5.00
C ALA A 51 3.31 8.31 6.39
N ARG A 52 4.08 9.40 6.47
CA ARG A 52 4.49 10.00 7.75
C ARG A 52 3.30 10.32 8.65
N SER A 53 2.24 10.92 8.09
CA SER A 53 1.04 11.25 8.84
C SER A 53 0.28 10.01 9.28
N ALA A 54 0.16 8.99 8.40
CA ALA A 54 -0.55 7.76 8.70
C ALA A 54 0.14 6.98 9.83
N PHE A 55 1.47 6.83 9.76
CA PHE A 55 2.23 6.07 10.75
C PHE A 55 2.24 6.72 12.14
N ALA A 56 2.03 8.03 12.24
CA ALA A 56 2.14 8.76 13.50
C ALA A 56 1.10 8.34 14.55
N ASP A 57 -0.09 7.90 14.11
CA ASP A 57 -1.24 7.61 14.97
C ASP A 57 -1.39 6.10 15.29
N GLU A 58 -0.46 5.28 14.81
CA GLU A 58 -0.48 3.82 14.89
C GLU A 58 0.38 3.29 16.06
N ALA A 59 -0.01 2.14 16.62
CA ALA A 59 0.72 1.43 17.68
C ALA A 59 1.66 0.33 17.12
N ASP A 60 2.60 -0.16 17.95
CA ASP A 60 3.68 -1.08 17.52
C ASP A 60 3.20 -2.52 17.27
N ASP A 61 1.88 -2.72 17.14
CA ASP A 61 1.22 -4.02 17.03
C ASP A 61 0.68 -4.30 15.62
N LEU A 62 1.29 -3.68 14.59
CA LEU A 62 0.94 -3.88 13.19
C LEU A 62 1.11 -5.35 12.77
N GLU A 63 0.01 -5.95 12.33
CA GLU A 63 0.01 -7.14 11.48
C GLU A 63 -0.36 -6.72 10.07
N LEU A 64 0.43 -7.13 9.09
CA LEU A 64 0.32 -6.66 7.70
C LEU A 64 0.43 -7.86 6.75
N TRP A 65 -0.48 -7.91 5.78
CA TRP A 65 -0.53 -8.92 4.72
C TRP A 65 -0.68 -8.24 3.36
N TRP A 66 -0.09 -8.86 2.34
CA TRP A 66 -0.12 -8.42 0.95
C TRP A 66 -0.68 -9.52 0.06
N GLY A 67 -1.50 -9.14 -0.93
CA GLY A 67 -1.89 -10.03 -2.01
C GLY A 67 -0.86 -10.08 -3.13
N GLU A 68 -0.90 -11.13 -3.94
CA GLU A 68 -0.06 -11.25 -5.13
C GLU A 68 -0.41 -10.13 -6.13
N PRO A 69 0.56 -9.32 -6.59
CA PRO A 69 0.29 -8.26 -7.55
C PRO A 69 -0.36 -8.77 -8.84
N LEU A 70 -1.46 -8.14 -9.25
CA LEU A 70 -2.08 -8.35 -10.56
C LEU A 70 -1.52 -7.32 -11.54
N VAL A 71 -0.69 -7.78 -12.48
CA VAL A 71 0.02 -6.90 -13.41
C VAL A 71 -0.58 -7.01 -14.82
N ALA A 72 -0.81 -5.86 -15.45
CA ALA A 72 -1.28 -5.75 -16.83
C ALA A 72 -0.66 -4.55 -17.53
N GLY A 73 0.25 -4.81 -18.49
CA GLY A 73 0.98 -3.75 -19.18
C GLY A 73 1.91 -3.00 -18.22
N ASN A 74 1.76 -1.69 -18.12
CA ASN A 74 2.52 -0.83 -17.19
C ASN A 74 1.77 -0.54 -15.88
N ARG A 75 0.74 -1.32 -15.57
CA ARG A 75 -0.11 -1.11 -14.39
C ARG A 75 -0.12 -2.34 -13.51
N ALA A 76 -0.32 -2.12 -12.22
CA ALA A 76 -0.57 -3.19 -11.26
C ALA A 76 -1.71 -2.82 -10.31
N ALA A 77 -2.39 -3.83 -9.80
CA ALA A 77 -3.26 -3.73 -8.63
C ALA A 77 -2.71 -4.63 -7.54
N VAL A 78 -2.62 -4.12 -6.32
CA VAL A 78 -2.11 -4.86 -5.16
C VAL A 78 -3.10 -4.74 -4.01
N GLU A 79 -3.63 -5.86 -3.55
CA GLU A 79 -4.43 -5.91 -2.32
C GLU A 79 -3.52 -5.88 -1.09
N TRP A 80 -4.00 -5.24 -0.03
CA TRP A 80 -3.32 -5.18 1.26
C TRP A 80 -4.32 -5.21 2.41
N TRP A 81 -3.85 -5.73 3.54
CA TRP A 81 -4.64 -5.88 4.76
C TRP A 81 -3.75 -5.57 5.95
N ALA A 82 -4.25 -4.77 6.89
CA ALA A 82 -3.56 -4.45 8.12
C ALA A 82 -4.50 -4.55 9.32
N ALA A 83 -4.00 -5.07 10.43
CA ALA A 83 -4.66 -5.02 11.73
C ALA A 83 -3.69 -4.38 12.73
N LEU A 84 -4.14 -3.33 13.39
CA LEU A 84 -3.32 -2.50 14.26
C LEU A 84 -4.20 -1.76 15.28
N THR A 85 -3.58 -1.14 16.27
CA THR A 85 -4.24 -0.13 17.09
C THR A 85 -3.94 1.27 16.56
N GLU A 86 -4.98 2.05 16.28
CA GLU A 86 -4.91 3.44 15.85
C GLU A 86 -5.62 4.30 16.90
N SER A 87 -4.97 5.36 17.39
CA SER A 87 -5.54 6.23 18.44
C SER A 87 -6.07 5.48 19.69
N GLY A 88 -5.47 4.34 20.03
CA GLY A 88 -5.86 3.51 21.18
C GLY A 88 -7.01 2.53 20.93
N GLU A 89 -7.60 2.53 19.72
CA GLU A 89 -8.67 1.60 19.34
C GLU A 89 -8.15 0.55 18.35
N PRO A 90 -8.50 -0.74 18.50
CA PRO A 90 -8.16 -1.75 17.52
C PRO A 90 -8.96 -1.54 16.23
N VAL A 91 -8.27 -1.54 15.10
CA VAL A 91 -8.85 -1.39 13.76
C VAL A 91 -8.27 -2.40 12.78
N THR A 92 -9.05 -2.67 11.74
CA THR A 92 -8.63 -3.41 10.54
C THR A 92 -8.78 -2.50 9.34
N LEU A 93 -7.68 -2.32 8.61
CA LEU A 93 -7.65 -1.64 7.32
C LEU A 93 -7.54 -2.69 6.22
N ALA A 94 -8.35 -2.59 5.19
CA ALA A 94 -8.28 -3.49 4.04
C ALA A 94 -8.57 -2.73 2.76
N GLY A 95 -7.75 -2.94 1.75
CA GLY A 95 -7.84 -2.18 0.51
C GLY A 95 -7.02 -2.74 -0.63
N ALA A 96 -7.02 -1.96 -1.71
CA ALA A 96 -6.21 -2.21 -2.89
C ALA A 96 -5.61 -0.89 -3.41
N SER A 97 -4.37 -0.97 -3.85
CA SER A 97 -3.63 0.11 -4.50
C SER A 97 -3.58 -0.14 -5.99
N TRP A 98 -4.01 0.86 -6.76
CA TRP A 98 -3.88 0.87 -8.22
C TRP A 98 -2.66 1.68 -8.60
N LEU A 99 -1.75 1.08 -9.35
CA LEU A 99 -0.44 1.61 -9.68
C LEU A 99 -0.29 1.77 -11.20
N THR A 100 0.31 2.86 -11.62
CA THR A 100 0.84 3.05 -12.97
C THR A 100 2.32 3.35 -12.88
N PHE A 101 3.13 2.61 -13.63
CA PHE A 101 4.59 2.74 -13.66
C PHE A 101 5.07 3.52 -14.89
N GLY A 102 6.10 4.34 -14.68
CA GLY A 102 6.88 4.99 -15.74
C GLY A 102 7.94 4.08 -16.35
N ASP A 103 8.72 4.62 -17.28
CA ASP A 103 9.77 3.86 -17.99
C ASP A 103 10.94 3.43 -17.09
N ASP A 104 11.09 4.07 -15.94
CA ASP A 104 12.14 3.87 -14.93
C ASP A 104 11.70 2.98 -13.76
N ASP A 105 10.61 2.22 -13.94
CA ASP A 105 10.05 1.29 -12.94
C ASP A 105 9.55 1.95 -11.65
N ARG A 106 9.38 3.29 -11.65
CA ARG A 106 8.80 4.05 -10.55
C ARG A 106 7.32 4.35 -10.77
N VAL A 107 6.58 4.47 -9.68
CA VAL A 107 5.16 4.82 -9.69
C VAL A 107 4.98 6.27 -10.09
N VAL A 108 4.25 6.51 -11.17
CA VAL A 108 3.87 7.85 -11.67
C VAL A 108 2.44 8.21 -11.32
N GLU A 109 1.59 7.23 -11.01
CA GLU A 109 0.25 7.44 -10.48
C GLU A 109 -0.11 6.32 -9.51
N GLN A 110 -0.70 6.69 -8.37
CA GLN A 110 -1.33 5.76 -7.45
C GLN A 110 -2.67 6.31 -6.94
N HIS A 111 -3.65 5.43 -6.83
CA HIS A 111 -4.84 5.69 -6.04
C HIS A 111 -5.29 4.43 -5.29
N ASP A 112 -5.69 4.63 -4.04
CA ASP A 112 -6.08 3.54 -3.14
C ASP A 112 -7.60 3.50 -2.93
N TYR A 113 -8.16 2.30 -2.81
CA TYR A 113 -9.51 2.06 -2.33
C TYR A 113 -9.42 1.19 -1.09
N TRP A 114 -9.89 1.68 0.06
CA TRP A 114 -9.80 0.91 1.29
C TRP A 114 -10.95 1.24 2.24
N THR A 115 -11.10 0.39 3.24
CA THR A 115 -12.08 0.52 4.31
C THR A 115 -11.40 0.37 5.67
N VAL A 116 -11.98 1.01 6.68
CA VAL A 116 -11.65 0.79 8.08
C VAL A 116 -12.81 0.10 8.78
N THR A 117 -12.50 -0.96 9.53
CA THR A 117 -13.48 -1.69 10.34
C THR A 117 -13.00 -1.75 11.79
N PRO A 118 -13.86 -1.51 12.78
CA PRO A 118 -13.49 -1.69 14.19
C PRO A 118 -13.11 -3.13 14.53
N GLY A 119 -12.11 -3.29 15.39
CA GLY A 119 -11.57 -4.56 15.82
C GLY A 119 -10.41 -5.06 14.94
N ARG A 120 -9.72 -6.10 15.42
CA ARG A 120 -8.63 -6.76 14.70
C ARG A 120 -9.14 -8.02 14.02
N ALA A 121 -8.93 -8.12 12.71
CA ALA A 121 -9.25 -9.31 11.94
C ALA A 121 -8.11 -9.63 10.97
N SER A 122 -7.79 -10.92 10.85
CA SER A 122 -6.95 -11.43 9.77
C SER A 122 -7.79 -11.58 8.49
N PRO A 123 -7.15 -11.57 7.30
CA PRO A 123 -7.86 -11.86 6.06
C PRO A 123 -8.42 -13.30 6.05
N TRP A 124 -9.42 -13.55 5.20
CA TRP A 124 -10.03 -14.89 5.09
C TRP A 124 -9.05 -15.91 4.48
N LYS A 125 -9.28 -17.19 4.75
CA LYS A 125 -8.43 -18.27 4.21
C LYS A 125 -8.42 -18.24 2.68
N GLY A 126 -7.23 -18.19 2.08
CA GLY A 126 -7.02 -18.15 0.63
C GLY A 126 -6.98 -16.74 0.04
N TRP A 127 -7.13 -15.69 0.86
CA TRP A 127 -6.93 -14.32 0.43
C TRP A 127 -5.51 -14.07 -0.08
N GLY A 128 -5.36 -13.19 -1.06
CA GLY A 128 -4.08 -12.76 -1.60
C GLY A 128 -3.38 -13.77 -2.51
N ALA A 129 -3.88 -15.01 -2.63
CA ALA A 129 -3.35 -15.99 -3.56
C ALA A 129 -3.99 -15.83 -4.95
N SER A 130 -3.17 -15.87 -6.01
CA SER A 130 -3.69 -16.09 -7.36
C SER A 130 -4.39 -17.44 -7.40
N SER A 131 -5.68 -17.47 -7.74
CA SER A 131 -6.44 -18.72 -7.92
C SER A 131 -6.10 -19.42 -9.24
N ALA A 132 -4.98 -19.06 -9.89
CA ALA A 132 -4.51 -19.72 -11.09
C ALA A 132 -3.92 -21.10 -10.74
N GLU A 133 -4.80 -22.11 -10.74
CA GLU A 133 -4.45 -23.50 -11.07
C GLU A 133 -4.58 -23.74 -12.58
#